data_AF-A0A3T0E737-F1
#
_entry.id   AF-A0A3T0E737-F1
#
_cell.length_a   1.000
_cell.length_b   1.000
_cell.length_c   1.000
_cell.angle_alpha   90.00
_cell.angle_beta   90.00
_cell.angle_gamma   90.00
#
_symmetry.space_group_name_H-M   'P 1'
#
loop_
_entity.id
_entity.type
_entity.pdbx_description
1 polymer ?
#
loop_
_entity_poly.entity_id
_entity_poly.type
_entity_poly.pdbx_seq_one_letter_code
_entity_poly.pdbx_strand_id
1 'polypeptide(L)'
;MSEGVTHTDLRLMDVALALAFTGLGTTAPNPSVGCVIARDGRVIATAVTAPGGRPHAEAQALESAGEAARGADVYVTLEPCSHHGQTPPCAEALISAGVARVYIASGDPDPRVSGRGVAMLRAAGITVIEGVRQAAGDTLNAGFFTRVRTGLPLVQQDRRPNIFDADLVPGPDESVDQAIQRLGREGMTRVRLAR
;
A
#
# COMPACT_ATOMS: atom_id res chain seq x y z
N MET A 1 -7.71 3.04 -28.69
CA MET A 1 -6.32 2.57 -28.55
C MET A 1 -5.96 2.76 -27.09
N SER A 2 -5.74 1.71 -26.31
CA SER A 2 -5.28 1.89 -24.92
C SER A 2 -3.88 2.48 -24.99
N GLU A 3 -3.72 3.76 -24.64
CA GLU A 3 -2.40 4.32 -24.45
C GLU A 3 -1.68 3.48 -23.40
N GLY A 4 -0.53 2.92 -23.78
CA GLY A 4 0.31 2.16 -22.86
C GLY A 4 0.85 3.04 -21.74
N VAL A 5 1.37 2.41 -20.70
CA VAL A 5 2.06 3.11 -19.60
C VAL A 5 3.22 3.94 -20.17
N THR A 6 3.20 5.24 -19.92
CA THR A 6 4.22 6.18 -20.38
C THR A 6 5.41 6.24 -19.44
N HIS A 7 6.51 6.88 -19.86
CA HIS A 7 7.65 7.13 -18.97
C HIS A 7 7.29 8.02 -17.78
N THR A 8 6.36 8.96 -17.98
CA THR A 8 5.84 9.82 -16.91
C THR A 8 5.08 9.00 -15.88
N ASP A 9 4.24 8.06 -16.32
CA ASP A 9 3.50 7.16 -15.43
C ASP A 9 4.44 6.32 -14.56
N LEU A 10 5.52 5.79 -15.16
CA LEU A 10 6.53 5.04 -14.42
C LEU A 10 7.21 5.91 -13.36
N ARG A 11 7.57 7.16 -13.67
CA ARG A 11 8.18 8.08 -12.71
C ARG A 11 7.22 8.44 -11.58
N LEU A 12 5.95 8.64 -11.87
CA LEU A 12 4.94 8.95 -10.85
C LEU A 12 4.70 7.74 -9.92
N MET A 13 4.72 6.53 -10.47
CA MET A 13 4.70 5.31 -9.64
C MET A 13 5.99 5.16 -8.81
N ASP A 14 7.16 5.49 -9.36
CA ASP A 14 8.42 5.48 -8.62
C ASP A 14 8.37 6.47 -7.44
N VAL A 15 7.71 7.63 -7.59
CA VAL A 15 7.43 8.58 -6.49
C VAL A 15 6.50 7.96 -5.45
N ALA A 16 5.40 7.32 -5.87
CA ALA A 16 4.48 6.65 -4.95
C ALA A 16 5.20 5.54 -4.14
N LEU A 17 6.05 4.74 -4.78
CA LEU A 17 6.85 3.71 -4.12
C LEU A 17 7.87 4.31 -3.13
N ALA A 18 8.51 5.43 -3.48
CA ALA A 18 9.42 6.14 -2.58
C ALA A 18 8.69 6.67 -1.34
N LEU A 19 7.47 7.20 -1.49
CA LEU A 19 6.62 7.60 -0.36
C LEU A 19 6.22 6.41 0.49
N ALA A 20 5.77 5.31 -0.12
CA ALA A 20 5.41 4.09 0.59
C ALA A 20 6.59 3.53 1.41
N PHE A 21 7.81 3.69 0.91
CA PHE A 21 9.00 3.21 1.61
C PHE A 21 9.23 3.93 2.94
N THR A 22 8.87 5.22 3.06
CA THR A 22 9.07 5.99 4.30
C THR A 22 8.13 5.59 5.42
N GLY A 23 6.99 4.98 5.12
CA GLY A 23 6.02 4.49 6.11
C GLY A 23 6.31 3.09 6.65
N LEU A 24 7.25 2.34 6.06
CA LEU A 24 7.63 1.02 6.56
C LEU A 24 8.05 1.08 8.04
N GLY A 25 7.70 0.06 8.83
CA GLY A 25 8.00 -0.01 10.26
C GLY A 25 7.04 0.79 11.16
N THR A 26 6.08 1.54 10.59
CA THR A 26 5.18 2.40 11.37
C THR A 26 3.69 2.13 11.15
N THR A 27 3.34 1.31 10.16
CA THR A 27 1.94 1.12 9.71
C THR A 27 1.32 -0.19 10.17
N ALA A 28 2.09 -1.10 10.76
CA ALA A 28 1.59 -2.40 11.21
C ALA A 28 0.35 -2.21 12.12
N PRO A 29 -0.71 -3.03 11.93
CA PRO A 29 -0.79 -4.23 11.10
C PRO A 29 -1.05 -4.00 9.59
N ASN A 30 -1.17 -2.77 9.14
CA ASN A 30 -1.54 -2.43 7.77
C ASN A 30 -0.30 -2.25 6.87
N PRO A 31 -0.47 -2.36 5.53
CA PRO A 31 0.63 -2.08 4.61
C PRO A 31 0.97 -0.59 4.59
N SER A 32 2.24 -0.30 4.31
CA SER A 32 2.64 1.05 3.93
C SER A 32 2.35 1.24 2.45
N VAL A 33 1.39 2.12 2.15
CA VAL A 33 0.95 2.42 0.79
C VAL A 33 1.31 3.86 0.48
N GLY A 34 1.80 4.11 -0.73
CA GLY A 34 2.00 5.46 -1.26
C GLY A 34 0.93 5.77 -2.29
N CYS A 35 0.45 7.00 -2.29
CA CYS A 35 -0.51 7.50 -3.26
C CYS A 35 -0.04 8.84 -3.82
N VAL A 36 -0.08 8.98 -5.14
CA VAL A 36 0.19 10.22 -5.87
C VAL A 36 -1.02 10.51 -6.74
N ILE A 37 -1.55 11.73 -6.66
CA ILE A 37 -2.55 12.24 -7.60
C ILE A 37 -1.85 13.24 -8.51
N ALA A 38 -2.04 13.09 -9.82
CA ALA A 38 -1.42 13.94 -10.82
C ALA A 38 -2.40 14.37 -11.90
N ARG A 39 -2.17 15.55 -12.48
CA ARG A 39 -2.89 16.09 -13.63
C ARG A 39 -1.89 16.58 -14.66
N ASP A 40 -2.08 16.20 -15.92
CA ASP A 40 -1.20 16.56 -17.03
C ASP A 40 0.28 16.26 -16.72
N GLY A 41 0.53 15.10 -16.08
CA GLY A 41 1.86 14.66 -15.65
C GLY A 41 2.46 15.42 -14.46
N ARG A 42 1.71 16.32 -13.81
CA ARG A 42 2.15 17.10 -12.65
C ARG A 42 1.48 16.62 -11.38
N VAL A 43 2.27 16.39 -10.34
CA VAL A 43 1.77 16.02 -9.01
C VAL A 43 0.93 17.15 -8.43
N ILE A 44 -0.29 16.84 -8.00
CA ILE A 44 -1.18 17.77 -7.30
C ILE A 44 -1.34 17.43 -5.81
N ALA A 45 -1.23 16.15 -5.45
CA ALA A 45 -1.24 15.70 -4.06
C ALA A 45 -0.46 14.41 -3.91
N THR A 46 0.08 14.19 -2.72
CA THR A 46 0.74 12.95 -2.34
C THR A 46 0.40 12.58 -0.91
N ALA A 47 0.43 11.29 -0.62
CA ALA A 47 0.31 10.80 0.75
C ALA A 47 0.94 9.41 0.89
N VAL A 48 1.15 9.02 2.15
CA VAL A 48 1.52 7.66 2.57
C VAL A 48 0.58 7.23 3.68
N THR A 49 0.32 5.93 3.84
CA THR A 49 -0.42 5.40 4.99
C THR A 49 0.16 5.99 6.29
N ALA A 50 -0.69 6.59 7.11
CA ALA A 50 -0.24 7.24 8.34
C ALA A 50 0.19 6.20 9.41
N PRO A 51 1.02 6.61 10.40
CA PRO A 51 1.43 5.74 11.49
C PRO A 51 0.24 5.08 12.19
N GLY A 52 0.37 3.80 12.55
CA GLY A 52 -0.74 2.98 13.05
C GLY A 52 -1.67 2.44 11.95
N GLY A 53 -1.36 2.73 10.68
CA GLY A 53 -2.02 2.13 9.53
C GLY A 53 -3.30 2.84 9.05
N ARG A 54 -3.63 3.99 9.63
CA ARG A 54 -4.78 4.83 9.26
C ARG A 54 -4.48 6.31 9.55
N PRO A 55 -5.03 7.25 8.75
CA PRO A 55 -5.77 7.02 7.50
C PRO A 55 -4.93 6.38 6.39
N HIS A 56 -5.59 5.83 5.37
CA HIS A 56 -4.95 5.29 4.17
C HIS A 56 -4.34 6.41 3.31
N ALA A 57 -3.41 6.05 2.42
CA ALA A 57 -2.76 7.01 1.53
C ALA A 57 -3.76 7.68 0.59
N GLU A 58 -4.68 6.92 -0.01
CA GLU A 58 -5.65 7.45 -0.98
C GLU A 58 -6.59 8.47 -0.35
N ALA A 59 -7.09 8.19 0.86
CA ALA A 59 -7.96 9.11 1.58
C ALA A 59 -7.27 10.46 1.86
N GLN A 60 -6.03 10.41 2.34
CA GLN A 60 -5.22 11.62 2.61
C GLN A 60 -4.88 12.39 1.33
N ALA A 61 -4.49 11.69 0.26
CA ALA A 61 -4.17 12.32 -1.00
C ALA A 61 -5.39 13.00 -1.64
N LEU A 62 -6.57 12.35 -1.55
CA LEU A 62 -7.84 12.91 -2.01
C LEU A 62 -8.24 14.14 -1.19
N GLU A 63 -8.12 14.08 0.14
CA GLU A 63 -8.37 15.22 1.03
C GLU A 63 -7.47 16.41 0.66
N SER A 64 -6.18 16.16 0.44
CA SER A 64 -5.22 17.19 0.03
C SER A 64 -5.49 17.74 -1.38
N ALA A 65 -5.99 16.93 -2.30
CA ALA A 65 -6.28 17.36 -3.68
C ALA A 65 -7.62 18.12 -3.79
N GLY A 66 -8.61 17.78 -2.96
CA GLY A 66 -9.96 18.31 -3.06
C GLY A 66 -10.54 18.12 -4.47
N GLU A 67 -11.25 19.14 -4.98
CA GLU A 67 -11.85 19.12 -6.33
C GLU A 67 -10.83 18.95 -7.47
N ALA A 68 -9.53 19.23 -7.24
CA ALA A 68 -8.51 19.05 -8.27
C ALA A 68 -8.32 17.56 -8.64
N ALA A 69 -8.76 16.61 -7.79
CA ALA A 69 -8.76 15.19 -8.07
C ALA A 69 -9.72 14.78 -9.21
N ARG A 70 -10.78 15.56 -9.49
CA ARG A 70 -11.82 15.20 -10.45
C ARG A 70 -11.30 15.13 -11.89
N GLY A 71 -11.13 13.94 -12.43
CA GLY A 71 -10.54 13.69 -13.74
C GLY A 71 -9.00 13.66 -13.73
N ALA A 72 -8.38 13.60 -12.55
CA ALA A 72 -6.95 13.39 -12.38
C ALA A 72 -6.58 11.90 -12.46
N ASP A 73 -5.29 11.63 -12.60
CA ASP A 73 -4.72 10.29 -12.53
C ASP A 73 -4.23 9.99 -11.11
N VAL A 74 -4.41 8.75 -10.66
CA VAL A 74 -3.97 8.27 -9.36
C VAL A 74 -2.97 7.15 -9.53
N TYR A 75 -1.85 7.20 -8.83
CA TYR A 75 -0.82 6.16 -8.78
C TYR A 75 -0.73 5.66 -7.35
N VAL A 76 -1.06 4.38 -7.14
CA VAL A 76 -1.13 3.76 -5.82
C VAL A 76 -0.32 2.47 -5.79
N THR A 77 0.44 2.26 -4.71
CA THR A 77 1.40 1.15 -4.65
C THR A 77 0.77 -0.20 -4.31
N LEU A 78 -0.50 -0.23 -3.92
CA LEU A 78 -1.27 -1.44 -3.62
C LEU A 78 -2.71 -1.23 -4.08
N GLU A 79 -3.41 -2.31 -4.44
CA GLU A 79 -4.83 -2.25 -4.81
C GLU A 79 -5.66 -1.51 -3.74
N PRO A 80 -6.46 -0.48 -4.12
CA PRO A 80 -7.32 0.22 -3.19
C PRO A 80 -8.31 -0.70 -2.50
N CYS A 81 -8.44 -0.57 -1.18
CA CYS A 81 -9.35 -1.42 -0.42
C CYS A 81 -10.82 -1.27 -0.89
N SER A 82 -11.56 -2.38 -0.83
CA SER A 82 -12.94 -2.52 -1.32
C SER A 82 -13.94 -2.95 -0.25
N HIS A 83 -13.48 -3.24 0.96
CA HIS A 83 -14.32 -3.68 2.06
C HIS A 83 -14.60 -2.53 3.04
N HIS A 84 -15.81 -2.53 3.61
CA HIS A 84 -16.18 -1.63 4.69
C HIS A 84 -15.54 -2.11 5.99
N GLY A 85 -14.54 -1.36 6.46
CA GLY A 85 -13.88 -1.59 7.74
C GLY A 85 -14.24 -0.47 8.72
N GLN A 86 -13.22 0.03 9.44
CA GLN A 86 -13.37 1.23 10.28
C GLN A 86 -13.62 2.50 9.47
N THR A 87 -13.18 2.53 8.21
CA THR A 87 -13.36 3.64 7.28
C THR A 87 -14.02 3.13 6.00
N PRO A 88 -14.72 4.01 5.24
CA PRO A 88 -15.17 3.68 3.90
C PRO A 88 -14.00 3.19 3.01
N PRO A 89 -14.27 2.31 2.03
CA PRO A 89 -13.23 1.77 1.16
C PRO A 89 -12.64 2.84 0.24
N CYS A 90 -11.33 2.76 0.00
CA CYS A 90 -10.61 3.72 -0.84
C CYS A 90 -11.07 3.68 -2.30
N ALA A 91 -11.52 2.53 -2.79
CA ALA A 91 -12.13 2.42 -4.11
C ALA A 91 -13.37 3.34 -4.24
N GLU A 92 -14.26 3.38 -3.23
CA GLU A 92 -15.44 4.27 -3.25
C GLU A 92 -15.06 5.74 -3.15
N ALA A 93 -14.03 6.07 -2.37
CA ALA A 93 -13.52 7.43 -2.27
C ALA A 93 -12.98 7.93 -3.62
N LEU A 94 -12.21 7.10 -4.33
CA LEU A 94 -11.70 7.39 -5.67
C LEU A 94 -12.83 7.55 -6.70
N ILE A 95 -13.85 6.67 -6.64
CA ILE A 95 -15.06 6.77 -7.48
C ILE A 95 -15.79 8.09 -7.22
N SER A 96 -16.03 8.42 -5.96
CA SER A 96 -16.75 9.62 -5.55
C SER A 96 -16.00 10.90 -5.95
N ALA A 97 -14.67 10.88 -5.87
CA ALA A 97 -13.82 11.97 -6.35
C ALA A 97 -13.84 12.14 -7.88
N GLY A 98 -14.29 11.11 -8.61
CA GLY A 98 -14.40 11.14 -10.07
C GLY A 98 -13.04 11.21 -10.76
N VAL A 99 -12.04 10.47 -10.27
CA VAL A 99 -10.72 10.36 -10.91
C VAL A 99 -10.83 9.70 -12.29
N ALA A 100 -9.93 10.04 -13.22
CA ALA A 100 -9.99 9.53 -14.60
C ALA A 100 -9.38 8.13 -14.73
N ARG A 101 -8.18 7.95 -14.17
CA ARG A 101 -7.40 6.71 -14.28
C ARG A 101 -6.73 6.37 -12.96
N VAL A 102 -6.60 5.07 -12.69
CA VAL A 102 -5.91 4.55 -11.50
C VAL A 102 -4.85 3.55 -11.96
N TYR A 103 -3.60 3.83 -11.62
CA TYR A 103 -2.42 3.01 -11.87
C TYR A 103 -2.04 2.31 -10.57
N ILE A 104 -1.92 0.99 -10.59
CA ILE A 104 -1.71 0.15 -9.41
C ILE A 104 -0.41 -0.62 -9.60
N ALA A 105 0.47 -0.58 -8.59
CA ALA A 105 1.71 -1.37 -8.65
C ALA A 105 1.45 -2.86 -8.39
N SER A 106 0.85 -3.18 -7.25
CA SER A 106 0.62 -4.56 -6.80
C SER A 106 -0.85 -4.80 -6.49
N GLY A 107 -1.34 -5.99 -6.82
CA GLY A 107 -2.64 -6.47 -6.32
C GLY A 107 -2.59 -6.81 -4.82
N ASP A 108 -3.74 -6.87 -4.18
CA ASP A 108 -3.84 -7.27 -2.77
C ASP A 108 -4.08 -8.78 -2.64
N PRO A 109 -3.23 -9.55 -1.93
CA PRO A 109 -3.47 -10.97 -1.69
C PRO A 109 -4.57 -11.24 -0.65
N ASP A 110 -5.07 -10.22 0.06
CA ASP A 110 -6.16 -10.38 1.01
C ASP A 110 -7.44 -10.83 0.28
N PRO A 111 -8.01 -12.01 0.61
CA PRO A 111 -9.23 -12.52 -0.05
C PRO A 111 -10.43 -11.57 0.04
N ARG A 112 -10.43 -10.64 0.99
CA ARG A 112 -11.47 -9.62 1.15
C ARG A 112 -11.34 -8.51 0.10
N VAL A 113 -10.15 -8.29 -0.44
CA VAL A 113 -9.83 -7.22 -1.41
C VAL A 113 -9.58 -7.77 -2.80
N SER A 114 -8.80 -8.85 -2.92
CA SER A 114 -8.22 -9.41 -4.15
C SER A 114 -9.07 -9.21 -5.41
N GLY A 115 -8.74 -8.18 -6.20
CA GLY A 115 -9.38 -7.82 -7.47
C GLY A 115 -10.73 -7.11 -7.37
N ARG A 116 -11.34 -7.02 -6.18
CA ARG A 116 -12.63 -6.37 -5.95
C ARG A 116 -12.52 -4.85 -6.01
N GLY A 117 -11.43 -4.26 -5.51
CA GLY A 117 -11.22 -2.80 -5.60
C GLY A 117 -11.06 -2.38 -7.05
N VAL A 118 -10.25 -3.14 -7.79
CA VAL A 118 -10.11 -2.99 -9.25
C VAL A 118 -11.45 -3.13 -9.97
N ALA A 119 -12.24 -4.16 -9.63
CA ALA A 119 -13.54 -4.39 -10.25
C ALA A 119 -14.52 -3.23 -9.98
N MET A 120 -14.55 -2.70 -8.76
CA MET A 120 -15.38 -1.55 -8.40
C MET A 120 -15.02 -0.31 -9.23
N LEU A 121 -13.73 0.02 -9.33
CA LEU A 121 -13.26 1.15 -10.14
C LEU A 121 -13.65 1.00 -11.61
N ARG A 122 -13.42 -0.18 -12.19
CA ARG A 122 -13.79 -0.49 -13.59
C ARG A 122 -15.30 -0.38 -13.81
N ALA A 123 -16.11 -0.89 -12.88
CA ALA A 123 -17.58 -0.82 -12.97
C ALA A 123 -18.10 0.63 -12.92
N ALA A 124 -17.38 1.54 -12.26
CA ALA A 124 -17.68 2.96 -12.24
C ALA A 124 -17.18 3.72 -13.49
N GLY A 125 -16.59 3.03 -14.48
CA GLY A 125 -16.07 3.63 -15.71
C GLY A 125 -14.66 4.22 -15.59
N ILE A 126 -13.96 3.99 -14.48
CA ILE A 126 -12.58 4.43 -14.28
C ILE A 126 -11.63 3.49 -15.03
N THR A 127 -10.67 4.05 -15.75
CA THR A 127 -9.62 3.25 -16.41
C THR A 127 -8.63 2.76 -15.36
N VAL A 128 -8.42 1.45 -15.26
CA VAL A 128 -7.49 0.86 -14.28
C VAL A 128 -6.35 0.12 -14.99
N ILE A 129 -5.12 0.52 -14.68
CA ILE A 129 -3.88 -0.07 -15.18
C ILE A 129 -3.17 -0.75 -14.00
N GLU A 130 -3.02 -2.07 -14.07
CA GLU A 130 -2.40 -2.88 -13.02
C GLU A 130 -0.96 -3.27 -13.40
N GLY A 131 -0.15 -3.61 -12.41
CA GLY A 131 1.20 -4.16 -12.61
C GLY A 131 2.28 -3.10 -12.89
N VAL A 132 2.02 -1.82 -12.62
CA VAL A 132 2.97 -0.73 -12.89
C VAL A 132 4.10 -0.77 -11.86
N ARG A 133 5.32 -1.14 -12.27
CA ARG A 133 6.44 -1.39 -11.34
C ARG A 133 6.13 -2.50 -10.31
N GLN A 134 5.36 -3.52 -10.70
CA GLN A 134 4.88 -4.57 -9.80
C GLN A 134 5.98 -5.21 -8.93
N ALA A 135 7.12 -5.57 -9.51
CA ALA A 135 8.21 -6.19 -8.75
C ALA A 135 8.70 -5.32 -7.58
N ALA A 136 8.71 -4.00 -7.76
CA ALA A 136 9.07 -3.06 -6.70
C ALA A 136 7.94 -2.94 -5.65
N GLY A 137 6.68 -2.88 -6.08
CA GLY A 137 5.52 -2.90 -5.20
C GLY A 137 5.45 -4.17 -4.34
N ASP A 138 5.73 -5.34 -4.93
CA ASP A 138 5.71 -6.63 -4.24
C ASP A 138 6.85 -6.72 -3.21
N THR A 139 8.02 -6.21 -3.55
CA THR A 139 9.16 -6.11 -2.62
C THR A 139 8.84 -5.19 -1.44
N LEU A 140 8.18 -4.06 -1.71
CA LEU A 140 7.77 -3.10 -0.69
C LEU A 140 6.68 -3.68 0.23
N ASN A 141 5.75 -4.47 -0.29
CA ASN A 141 4.68 -5.07 0.50
C ASN A 141 4.98 -6.49 1.02
N ALA A 142 6.18 -7.02 0.81
CA ALA A 142 6.55 -8.40 1.15
C ALA A 142 6.23 -8.81 2.60
N GLY A 143 6.41 -7.91 3.57
CA GLY A 143 6.06 -8.14 4.97
C GLY A 143 4.55 -8.31 5.19
N PHE A 144 3.76 -7.37 4.64
CA PHE A 144 2.30 -7.44 4.69
C PHE A 144 1.79 -8.70 3.99
N PHE A 145 2.29 -9.00 2.79
CA PHE A 145 1.90 -10.18 2.03
C PHE A 145 2.23 -11.50 2.73
N THR A 146 3.41 -11.59 3.34
CA THR A 146 3.78 -12.77 4.15
C THR A 146 2.77 -12.97 5.27
N ARG A 147 2.48 -11.91 6.03
CA ARG A 147 1.53 -11.98 7.15
C ARG A 147 0.12 -12.33 6.71
N VAL A 148 -0.40 -11.73 5.63
CA VAL A 148 -1.74 -12.07 5.12
C VAL A 148 -1.84 -13.55 4.73
N ARG A 149 -0.77 -14.12 4.15
CA ARG A 149 -0.77 -15.51 3.67
C ARG A 149 -0.54 -16.54 4.77
N THR A 150 0.29 -16.23 5.77
CA THR A 150 0.77 -17.22 6.75
C THR A 150 0.36 -16.92 8.20
N GLY A 151 -0.08 -15.69 8.48
CA GLY A 151 -0.26 -15.19 9.84
C GLY A 151 1.05 -14.84 10.57
N LEU A 152 2.22 -14.97 9.90
CA LEU A 152 3.54 -14.73 10.49
C LEU A 152 4.22 -13.52 9.85
N PRO A 153 5.06 -12.78 10.57
CA PRO A 153 5.83 -11.68 10.00
C PRO A 153 6.89 -12.21 9.03
N LEU A 154 7.31 -11.35 8.10
CA LEU A 154 8.54 -11.55 7.35
C LEU A 154 9.74 -11.23 8.25
N VAL A 155 10.54 -12.25 8.56
CA VAL A 155 11.80 -12.08 9.30
C VAL A 155 12.93 -11.82 8.32
N GLN A 156 13.63 -10.69 8.47
CA GLN A 156 14.72 -10.30 7.59
C GLN A 156 15.86 -9.63 8.36
N GLN A 157 17.05 -9.65 7.78
CA GLN A 157 18.22 -8.97 8.31
C GLN A 157 18.56 -7.77 7.43
N ASP A 158 18.55 -6.56 7.99
CA ASP A 158 18.95 -5.32 7.30
C ASP A 158 19.54 -4.34 8.31
N ARG A 159 20.40 -3.42 7.85
CA ARG A 159 21.07 -2.41 8.68
C ARG A 159 20.18 -1.22 9.03
N ARG A 160 19.05 -1.05 8.35
CA ARG A 160 18.09 0.04 8.56
C ARG A 160 17.03 -0.40 9.56
N PRO A 161 17.11 -0.06 10.86
CA PRO A 161 16.13 -0.53 11.84
C PRO A 161 14.74 0.08 11.63
N ASN A 162 14.66 1.26 11.03
CA ASN A 162 13.43 2.04 10.89
C ASN A 162 12.44 1.50 9.85
N ILE A 163 12.77 0.45 9.09
CA ILE A 163 11.85 -0.19 8.14
C ILE A 163 11.20 -1.47 8.70
N PHE A 164 11.42 -1.75 9.99
CA PHE A 164 10.89 -2.90 10.70
C PHE A 164 9.95 -2.46 11.80
N ASP A 165 8.93 -3.27 12.04
CA ASP A 165 7.94 -3.00 13.08
C ASP A 165 8.49 -3.38 14.48
N ALA A 166 9.40 -4.36 14.53
CA ALA A 166 10.06 -4.81 15.75
C ALA A 166 11.37 -5.57 15.45
N ASP A 167 12.21 -5.72 16.47
CA ASP A 167 13.32 -6.68 16.48
C ASP A 167 12.84 -8.06 16.96
N LEU A 168 13.39 -9.13 16.39
CA LEU A 168 13.18 -10.49 16.84
C LEU A 168 14.01 -10.73 18.11
N VAL A 169 13.37 -10.55 19.26
CA VAL A 169 13.96 -10.82 20.57
C VAL A 169 13.08 -11.86 21.29
N PRO A 170 13.50 -13.13 21.35
CA PRO A 170 12.82 -14.13 22.16
C PRO A 170 12.90 -13.80 23.65
N GLY A 171 11.83 -14.07 24.40
CA GLY A 171 11.85 -14.05 25.86
C GLY A 171 12.72 -15.16 26.49
N PRO A 172 12.94 -15.14 27.83
CA PRO A 172 13.86 -16.06 28.52
C PRO A 172 13.64 -17.55 28.26
N ASP A 173 12.38 -17.97 28.12
CA ASP A 173 11.98 -19.36 27.86
C ASP A 173 11.25 -19.52 26.51
N GLU A 174 11.33 -18.50 25.65
CA GLU A 174 10.64 -18.46 24.36
C GLU A 174 11.58 -18.97 23.26
N SER A 175 11.14 -19.96 22.48
CA SER A 175 11.85 -20.36 21.26
C SER A 175 11.74 -19.28 20.19
N VAL A 176 12.65 -19.29 19.20
CA VAL A 176 12.57 -18.39 18.05
C VAL A 176 11.22 -18.50 17.33
N ASP A 177 10.70 -19.72 17.16
CA ASP A 177 9.41 -19.95 16.52
C ASP A 177 8.25 -19.37 17.34
N GLN A 178 8.29 -19.51 18.67
CA GLN A 178 7.29 -18.93 19.56
C GLN A 178 7.29 -17.39 19.48
N ALA A 179 8.47 -16.78 19.42
CA ALA A 179 8.61 -15.33 19.25
C ALA A 179 8.04 -14.84 17.91
N ILE A 180 8.33 -15.55 16.81
CA ILE A 180 7.76 -15.24 15.48
C ILE A 180 6.23 -15.33 15.49
N GLN A 181 5.69 -16.39 16.10
CA GLN A 181 4.23 -16.57 16.23
C GLN A 181 3.60 -15.46 17.07
N ARG A 182 4.24 -15.06 18.17
CA ARG A 182 3.79 -13.96 19.02
C ARG A 182 3.74 -12.65 18.24
N LEU A 183 4.83 -12.28 17.57
CA LEU A 183 4.90 -11.06 16.76
C LEU A 183 3.86 -11.06 15.61
N GLY A 184 3.58 -12.23 15.03
CA GLY A 184 2.49 -12.40 14.06
C GLY A 184 1.10 -12.11 14.64
N ARG A 185 0.81 -12.62 15.84
CA ARG A 185 -0.44 -12.33 16.59
C ARG A 185 -0.55 -10.86 16.98
N GLU A 186 0.55 -10.21 17.32
CA GLU A 186 0.63 -8.77 17.60
C GLU A 186 0.46 -7.90 16.34
N GLY A 187 0.50 -8.52 15.17
CA GLY A 187 0.20 -7.87 13.89
C GLY A 187 1.41 -7.37 13.12
N MET A 188 2.63 -7.72 13.57
CA MET A 188 3.87 -7.29 12.92
C MET A 188 3.96 -7.86 11.50
N THR A 189 4.40 -7.04 10.56
CA THR A 189 4.53 -7.40 9.15
C THR A 189 5.99 -7.67 8.78
N ARG A 190 6.92 -6.88 9.32
CA ARG A 190 8.37 -6.97 9.11
C ARG A 190 9.07 -6.99 10.45
N VAL A 191 9.81 -8.06 10.72
CA VAL A 191 10.58 -8.22 11.95
C VAL A 191 12.05 -8.35 11.62
N ARG A 192 12.90 -7.61 12.33
CA ARG A 192 14.34 -7.57 12.11
C ARG A 192 15.04 -8.66 12.90
N LEU A 193 15.87 -9.46 12.25
CA LEU A 193 16.88 -10.24 12.94
C LEU A 193 18.01 -9.30 13.38
N ALA A 194 17.99 -8.87 14.64
CA ALA A 194 19.05 -8.05 15.23
C ALA A 194 20.32 -8.89 15.39
N ARG A 195 21.48 -8.26 15.15
CA ARG A 195 22.81 -8.83 15.45
C ARG A 195 23.36 -8.22 16.71
#